data_AF-A0A6I2I996-F1
#
_entry.id   AF-A0A6I2I996-F1
#
_cell.length_a   1.000
_cell.length_b   1.000
_cell.length_c   1.000
_cell.angle_alpha   90.00
_cell.angle_beta   90.00
_cell.angle_gamma   90.00
#
_symmetry.space_group_name_H-M   'P 1'
#
loop_
_entity.id
_entity.type
_entity.pdbx_description
1 polymer ?
#
loop_
_entity_poly.entity_id
_entity_poly.type
_entity_poly.pdbx_seq_one_letter_code
_entity_poly.pdbx_strand_id
1 'polypeptide(L)'
;MLANHLAIKEPSIEYKDKTLHYRVAKIVGEHVDYTLQEMMALALNRLSIVKDRYQIVSVDSYESQEGDVQLARQFMNNKVDRWSILFDELVRFSDGANKNIITIDENATHFPIAQLAPPASDDGKRREFLDSILHVAFLKNHVVLIQSPVLRTRELEKYITWLLKTAGLITIGSVMLTAELPKQQRDKIINNNTKKIKIGTPLVEELGNTPLDTARQMITSEVIRTNQVRVKPKGRGLDILKALLTESERENYGLTDDILSGDALDKGNINISIEVSYNYKAKKTSQSILNNISQALRHSHPDDVELTLDKIGKIKGDKLIISKKVKLKFINGIVEPEELYMKIREWLTEQIRLGELDAEIA
;
A
#
# COMPACT_ATOMS: atom_id res chain seq x y z
N MET A 1 1.20 51.43 -5.38
CA MET A 1 1.21 50.35 -6.38
C MET A 1 2.58 49.70 -6.35
N LEU A 2 2.70 48.53 -5.72
CA LEU A 2 3.90 47.71 -5.81
C LEU A 2 3.50 46.48 -6.62
N ALA A 3 4.02 46.42 -7.85
CA ALA A 3 3.82 45.30 -8.74
C ALA A 3 4.56 44.08 -8.16
N ASN A 4 3.80 43.09 -7.70
CA ASN A 4 4.34 41.77 -7.41
C ASN A 4 4.76 41.14 -8.76
N HIS A 5 6.05 41.21 -9.06
CA HIS A 5 6.65 40.30 -10.02
C HIS A 5 6.67 38.90 -9.39
N LEU A 6 5.67 38.09 -9.72
CA LEU A 6 5.75 36.64 -9.63
C LEU A 6 6.89 36.21 -10.56
N ALA A 7 8.09 36.08 -10.01
CA ALA A 7 9.19 35.40 -10.68
C ALA A 7 8.68 34.01 -11.10
N ILE A 8 8.68 33.74 -12.40
CA ILE A 8 8.38 32.41 -12.93
C ILE A 8 9.53 31.53 -12.45
N LYS A 9 9.30 30.82 -11.34
CA LYS A 9 10.26 29.85 -10.81
C LYS A 9 10.44 28.78 -11.88
N GLU A 10 11.67 28.59 -12.35
CA GLU A 10 11.95 27.56 -13.35
C GLU A 10 11.44 26.20 -12.85
N PRO A 11 10.80 25.41 -13.73
CA PRO A 11 10.25 24.13 -13.32
C PRO A 11 11.38 23.21 -12.86
N SER A 12 11.30 22.71 -11.63
CA SER A 12 12.25 21.73 -11.11
C SER A 12 11.95 20.37 -11.75
N ILE A 13 12.89 19.83 -12.52
CA ILE A 13 12.79 18.52 -13.15
C ILE A 13 13.61 17.52 -12.33
N GLU A 14 12.95 16.45 -11.88
CA GLU A 14 13.58 15.37 -11.11
C GLU A 14 13.21 14.02 -11.75
N TYR A 15 14.09 13.02 -11.61
CA TYR A 15 13.76 11.64 -11.98
C TYR A 15 13.78 10.76 -10.74
N LYS A 16 12.67 10.07 -10.48
CA LYS A 16 12.51 9.22 -9.30
C LYS A 16 12.25 7.78 -9.70
N ASP A 17 12.86 6.85 -8.98
CA ASP A 17 12.54 5.43 -9.11
C ASP A 17 11.19 5.15 -8.43
N LYS A 18 10.33 4.45 -9.15
CA LYS A 18 9.02 3.99 -8.69
C LYS A 18 8.86 2.52 -9.04
N THR A 19 8.03 1.82 -8.29
CA THR A 19 7.73 0.41 -8.55
C THR A 19 6.33 0.30 -9.13
N LEU A 20 6.22 -0.32 -10.29
CA LEU A 20 4.96 -0.80 -10.86
C LEU A 20 4.60 -2.10 -10.16
N HIS A 21 3.44 -2.17 -9.54
CA HIS A 21 2.89 -3.38 -8.95
C HIS A 21 1.76 -3.90 -9.82
N TYR A 22 1.84 -5.15 -10.25
CA TYR A 22 0.79 -5.78 -11.04
C TYR A 22 -0.14 -6.62 -10.18
N ARG A 23 -1.43 -6.53 -10.45
CA ARG A 23 -2.50 -7.30 -9.82
C ARG A 23 -3.49 -7.76 -10.87
N VAL A 24 -4.16 -8.87 -10.60
CA VAL A 24 -5.36 -9.30 -11.33
C VAL A 24 -6.57 -9.05 -10.46
N ALA A 25 -7.56 -8.38 -11.03
CA ALA A 25 -8.84 -8.13 -10.43
C ALA A 25 -9.78 -9.32 -10.61
N LYS A 26 -10.53 -9.63 -9.55
CA LYS A 26 -11.67 -10.55 -9.59
C LYS A 26 -12.81 -9.97 -8.77
N ILE A 27 -14.03 -10.13 -9.25
CA ILE A 27 -15.22 -9.91 -8.42
C ILE A 27 -15.53 -11.20 -7.68
N VAL A 28 -15.69 -11.10 -6.37
CA VAL A 28 -15.97 -12.24 -5.49
C VAL A 28 -17.33 -12.01 -4.84
N GLY A 29 -18.10 -13.10 -4.70
CA GLY A 29 -19.43 -13.05 -4.07
C GLY A 29 -20.56 -12.59 -4.98
N GLU A 30 -20.27 -12.25 -6.23
CA GLU A 30 -21.26 -11.85 -7.24
C GLU A 30 -20.73 -12.18 -8.63
N HIS A 31 -21.60 -12.62 -9.53
CA HIS A 31 -21.24 -12.86 -10.92
C HIS A 31 -21.41 -11.57 -11.72
N VAL A 32 -20.43 -11.25 -12.56
CA VAL A 32 -20.45 -10.09 -13.45
C VAL A 32 -19.92 -10.51 -14.82
N ASP A 33 -20.53 -9.96 -15.87
CA ASP A 33 -20.13 -10.20 -17.27
C ASP A 33 -19.11 -9.17 -17.80
N TYR A 34 -18.78 -8.18 -16.98
CA TYR A 34 -17.87 -7.09 -17.33
C TYR A 34 -16.49 -7.32 -16.74
N THR A 35 -15.47 -6.87 -17.47
CA THR A 35 -14.11 -6.72 -16.95
C THR A 35 -14.04 -5.56 -15.96
N LEU A 36 -13.03 -5.58 -15.07
CA LEU A 36 -12.86 -4.47 -14.12
C LEU A 36 -12.71 -3.12 -14.85
N GLN A 37 -11.97 -3.06 -15.95
CA GLN A 37 -11.83 -1.84 -16.76
C GLN A 37 -13.18 -1.29 -17.21
N GLU A 38 -14.06 -2.12 -17.76
CA GLU A 38 -15.40 -1.72 -18.20
C GLU A 38 -16.26 -1.25 -17.04
N MET A 39 -16.23 -1.97 -15.91
CA MET A 39 -16.93 -1.57 -14.70
C MET A 39 -16.44 -0.21 -14.18
N MET A 40 -15.13 0.02 -14.17
CA MET A 40 -14.55 1.31 -13.77
C MET A 40 -14.95 2.43 -14.73
N ALA A 41 -14.87 2.19 -16.04
CA ALA A 41 -15.27 3.18 -17.04
C ALA A 41 -16.76 3.56 -16.90
N LEU A 42 -17.64 2.57 -16.64
CA LEU A 42 -19.05 2.77 -16.37
C LEU A 42 -19.30 3.51 -15.05
N ALA A 43 -18.61 3.14 -13.98
CA ALA A 43 -18.75 3.77 -12.66
C ALA A 43 -18.38 5.24 -12.73
N LEU A 44 -17.24 5.57 -13.35
CA LEU A 44 -16.76 6.94 -13.51
C LEU A 44 -17.64 7.76 -14.46
N ASN A 45 -18.32 7.12 -15.43
CA ASN A 45 -19.32 7.79 -16.26
C ASN A 45 -20.62 8.07 -15.49
N ARG A 46 -21.09 7.12 -14.66
CA ARG A 46 -22.29 7.28 -13.81
C ARG A 46 -22.06 8.32 -12.71
N LEU A 47 -20.86 8.34 -12.13
CA LEU A 47 -20.42 9.25 -11.07
C LEU A 47 -19.43 10.29 -11.64
N SER A 48 -19.84 10.96 -12.72
CA SER A 48 -18.98 11.86 -13.51
C SER A 48 -18.54 13.13 -12.77
N ILE A 49 -19.31 13.55 -11.76
CA ILE A 49 -18.96 14.66 -10.87
C ILE A 49 -18.05 14.15 -9.75
N VAL A 50 -16.92 14.82 -9.51
CA VAL A 50 -15.91 14.42 -8.50
C VAL A 50 -16.53 14.22 -7.12
N LYS A 51 -17.47 15.10 -6.75
CA LYS A 51 -18.18 15.05 -5.47
C LYS A 51 -18.94 13.75 -5.25
N ASP A 52 -19.51 13.17 -6.31
CA ASP A 52 -20.35 11.97 -6.23
C ASP A 52 -19.52 10.69 -6.04
N ARG A 53 -18.20 10.80 -6.21
CA ARG A 53 -17.23 9.72 -6.00
C ARG A 53 -16.28 9.98 -4.82
N TYR A 54 -16.68 10.84 -3.87
CA TYR A 54 -15.99 10.96 -2.58
C TYR A 54 -16.32 9.79 -1.66
N GLN A 55 -15.30 8.99 -1.36
CA GLN A 55 -15.34 8.08 -0.23
C GLN A 55 -14.78 8.79 1.01
N ILE A 56 -15.59 8.87 2.07
CA ILE A 56 -15.16 9.38 3.37
C ILE A 56 -14.52 8.23 4.16
N VAL A 57 -13.32 8.47 4.68
CA VAL A 57 -12.58 7.49 5.49
C VAL A 57 -12.01 8.15 6.75
N SER A 58 -11.86 7.38 7.82
CA SER A 58 -11.12 7.82 9.01
C SER A 58 -9.63 7.96 8.70
N VAL A 59 -8.99 9.01 9.24
CA VAL A 59 -7.54 9.17 9.21
C VAL A 59 -6.86 8.22 10.18
N ASP A 60 -7.45 8.01 11.36
CA ASP A 60 -6.94 7.12 12.39
C ASP A 60 -7.67 5.77 12.37
N SER A 61 -6.91 4.68 12.39
CA SER A 61 -7.43 3.31 12.44
C SER A 61 -7.86 2.87 13.84
N TYR A 62 -7.67 3.72 14.85
CA TYR A 62 -8.10 3.48 16.22
C TYR A 62 -9.44 4.19 16.44
N GLU A 63 -10.47 3.42 16.75
CA GLU A 63 -11.72 3.95 17.31
C GLU A 63 -11.40 4.57 18.67
N SER A 64 -10.98 5.84 18.70
CA SER A 64 -11.03 6.61 19.94
C SER A 64 -12.50 6.88 20.25
N GLN A 65 -13.01 6.25 21.31
CA GLN A 65 -14.41 6.33 21.71
C GLN A 65 -14.86 7.74 22.14
N GLU A 66 -13.96 8.72 22.23
CA GLU A 66 -14.30 10.12 22.50
C GLU A 66 -13.33 11.04 21.74
N GLY A 67 -13.78 11.62 20.61
CA GLY A 67 -13.05 12.62 19.84
C GLY A 67 -13.60 12.83 18.43
N ASP A 68 -13.49 14.05 17.88
CA ASP A 68 -13.75 14.32 16.47
C ASP A 68 -12.78 13.49 15.62
N VAL A 69 -13.28 12.39 15.06
CA VAL A 69 -12.50 11.53 14.16
C VAL A 69 -12.10 12.36 12.95
N GLN A 70 -10.81 12.58 12.74
CA GLN A 70 -10.36 13.31 11.56
C GLN A 70 -10.74 12.49 10.32
N LEU A 71 -11.50 13.12 9.42
CA LEU A 71 -11.96 12.50 8.19
C LEU A 71 -11.08 12.91 7.01
N ALA A 72 -10.77 11.95 6.15
CA ALA A 72 -10.18 12.18 4.85
C ALA A 72 -11.17 11.80 3.74
N ARG A 73 -11.01 12.43 2.58
CA ARG A 73 -11.74 12.10 1.38
C ARG A 73 -10.81 11.43 0.38
N GLN A 74 -11.29 10.35 -0.23
CA GLN A 74 -10.62 9.66 -1.32
C GLN A 74 -11.50 9.68 -2.57
N PHE A 75 -10.90 9.85 -3.74
CA PHE A 75 -11.62 9.83 -5.02
C PHE A 75 -10.69 9.54 -6.19
N MET A 76 -11.25 9.05 -7.29
CA MET A 76 -10.57 8.97 -8.58
C MET A 76 -10.66 10.30 -9.32
N ASN A 77 -9.51 10.83 -9.70
CA ASN A 77 -9.39 12.22 -10.12
C ASN A 77 -9.50 12.41 -11.63
N ASN A 78 -8.87 11.56 -12.43
CA ASN A 78 -8.66 11.84 -13.84
C ASN A 78 -8.77 10.58 -14.70
N LYS A 79 -9.95 10.40 -15.30
CA LYS A 79 -10.23 9.31 -16.24
C LYS A 79 -9.56 9.59 -17.60
N VAL A 80 -8.55 8.82 -17.96
CA VAL A 80 -7.85 8.94 -19.25
C VAL A 80 -7.81 7.60 -19.98
N ASP A 81 -8.52 7.50 -21.11
CA ASP A 81 -8.46 6.33 -21.99
C ASP A 81 -7.40 6.52 -23.09
N ARG A 82 -6.39 5.64 -23.10
CA ARG A 82 -5.28 5.64 -24.08
C ARG A 82 -4.82 4.21 -24.37
N TRP A 83 -4.66 3.87 -25.66
CA TRP A 83 -4.21 2.54 -26.10
C TRP A 83 -5.02 1.37 -25.51
N SER A 84 -6.34 1.55 -25.37
CA SER A 84 -7.25 0.59 -24.72
C SER A 84 -6.95 0.34 -23.24
N ILE A 85 -6.14 1.17 -22.60
CA ILE A 85 -5.86 1.16 -21.18
C ILE A 85 -6.57 2.37 -20.56
N LEU A 86 -7.30 2.13 -19.47
CA LEU A 86 -7.90 3.18 -18.66
C LEU A 86 -6.92 3.58 -17.55
N PHE A 87 -6.43 4.81 -17.58
CA PHE A 87 -5.59 5.39 -16.54
C PHE A 87 -6.41 6.26 -15.60
N ASP A 88 -6.08 6.21 -14.31
CA ASP A 88 -6.66 7.09 -13.29
C ASP A 88 -5.69 7.31 -12.11
N GLU A 89 -6.08 8.19 -11.21
CA GLU A 89 -5.37 8.56 -9.99
C GLU A 89 -6.33 8.48 -8.81
N LEU A 90 -6.06 7.59 -7.86
CA LEU A 90 -6.72 7.63 -6.56
C LEU A 90 -6.03 8.69 -5.71
N VAL A 91 -6.75 9.76 -5.39
CA VAL A 91 -6.27 10.90 -4.62
C VAL A 91 -6.90 10.88 -3.24
N ARG A 92 -6.11 11.26 -2.22
CA ARG A 92 -6.57 11.46 -0.84
C ARG A 92 -6.16 12.83 -0.33
N PHE A 93 -7.08 13.51 0.35
CA PHE A 93 -6.78 14.70 1.16
C PHE A 93 -7.60 14.71 2.45
N SER A 94 -7.09 15.40 3.46
CA SER A 94 -7.77 15.63 4.73
C SER A 94 -8.35 17.05 4.75
N ASP A 95 -9.58 17.19 5.23
CA ASP A 95 -10.29 18.47 5.18
C ASP A 95 -9.63 19.56 6.03
N GLY A 96 -9.21 20.66 5.40
CA GLY A 96 -8.70 21.83 6.12
C GLY A 96 -7.39 21.55 6.84
N ALA A 97 -6.66 20.54 6.40
CA ALA A 97 -5.41 20.14 7.03
C ALA A 97 -4.32 21.19 6.75
N ASN A 98 -3.69 21.69 7.82
CA ASN A 98 -2.49 22.50 7.72
C ASN A 98 -1.25 21.60 7.60
N LYS A 99 -0.20 22.11 6.95
CA LYS A 99 1.13 21.46 6.97
C LYS A 99 2.05 22.15 7.94
N ASN A 100 2.75 21.38 8.76
CA ASN A 100 3.82 21.92 9.59
C ASN A 100 5.00 22.31 8.69
N ILE A 101 5.53 23.51 8.91
CA ILE A 101 6.69 24.05 8.22
C ILE A 101 7.72 24.52 9.24
N ILE A 102 8.99 24.50 8.84
CA ILE A 102 10.09 25.13 9.56
C ILE A 102 10.70 26.21 8.68
N THR A 103 11.15 27.29 9.29
CA THR A 103 11.95 28.31 8.60
C THR A 103 13.42 28.00 8.83
N ILE A 104 14.14 27.73 7.75
CA ILE A 104 15.58 27.44 7.82
C ILE A 104 16.33 28.75 8.00
N ASP A 105 17.04 28.87 9.12
CA ASP A 105 18.02 29.92 9.39
C ASP A 105 19.30 29.25 9.91
N GLU A 106 20.34 29.17 9.09
CA GLU A 106 21.57 28.45 9.40
C GLU A 106 22.29 28.95 10.67
N ASN A 107 21.91 30.13 11.20
CA ASN A 107 22.47 30.71 12.41
C ASN A 107 21.55 30.55 13.64
N ALA A 108 20.38 29.94 13.50
CA ALA A 108 19.43 29.75 14.59
C ALA A 108 19.82 28.56 15.47
N THR A 109 19.62 28.69 16.79
CA THR A 109 19.82 27.59 17.76
C THR A 109 18.70 26.56 17.74
N HIS A 110 17.55 26.91 17.14
CA HIS A 110 16.41 26.03 16.90
C HIS A 110 15.55 26.60 15.77
N PHE A 111 14.84 25.75 15.02
CA PHE A 111 13.88 26.21 14.01
C PHE A 111 12.47 26.30 14.58
N PRO A 112 11.78 27.44 14.44
CA PRO A 112 10.38 27.54 14.83
C PRO A 112 9.52 26.65 13.93
N ILE A 113 8.62 25.88 14.54
CA ILE A 113 7.60 25.11 13.82
C ILE A 113 6.36 25.99 13.70
N ALA A 114 5.91 26.21 12.47
CA ALA A 114 4.68 26.94 12.16
C ALA A 114 3.73 26.07 11.35
N GLN A 115 2.46 26.47 11.26
CA GLN A 115 1.47 25.82 10.42
C GLN A 115 1.19 26.66 9.19
N LEU A 116 1.23 26.02 8.02
CA LEU A 116 0.84 26.58 6.75
C LEU A 116 -0.55 26.06 6.39
N ALA A 117 -1.52 26.96 6.25
CA ALA A 117 -2.81 26.64 5.65
C ALA A 117 -2.70 26.54 4.12
N PRO A 118 -3.56 25.76 3.43
CA PRO A 118 -3.63 25.78 1.98
C PRO A 118 -3.79 27.22 1.47
N PRO A 119 -2.96 27.67 0.51
CA PRO A 119 -3.04 29.04 0.02
C PRO A 119 -4.42 29.30 -0.61
N ALA A 120 -4.95 30.51 -0.45
CA ALA A 120 -6.15 30.91 -1.17
C ALA A 120 -5.93 30.79 -2.68
N SER A 121 -6.95 30.35 -3.42
CA SER A 121 -6.93 30.44 -4.88
C SER A 121 -7.36 31.82 -5.35
N ASP A 122 -6.82 32.24 -6.49
CA ASP A 122 -7.21 33.51 -7.13
C ASP A 122 -8.69 33.53 -7.53
N ASP A 123 -9.31 32.37 -7.76
CA ASP A 123 -10.72 32.20 -8.14
C ASP A 123 -11.66 31.91 -6.95
N GLY A 124 -11.19 32.09 -5.70
CA GLY A 124 -12.00 31.90 -4.49
C GLY A 124 -12.42 30.46 -4.18
N LYS A 125 -11.95 29.47 -4.95
CA LYS A 125 -12.16 28.05 -4.66
C LYS A 125 -11.28 27.57 -3.51
N ARG A 126 -11.81 26.59 -2.78
CA ARG A 126 -11.07 25.94 -1.69
C ARG A 126 -9.89 25.15 -2.27
N ARG A 127 -8.69 25.40 -1.77
CA ARG A 127 -7.51 24.56 -2.01
C ARG A 127 -7.28 23.66 -0.80
N GLU A 128 -6.73 22.49 -1.05
CA GLU A 128 -6.38 21.52 -0.03
C GLU A 128 -4.99 20.96 -0.30
N PHE A 129 -4.27 20.60 0.76
CA PHE A 129 -3.07 19.80 0.60
C PHE A 129 -3.43 18.35 0.36
N LEU A 130 -2.81 17.73 -0.64
CA LEU A 130 -2.95 16.30 -0.85
C LEU A 130 -2.12 15.53 0.18
N ASP A 131 -2.73 14.47 0.71
CA ASP A 131 -2.09 13.48 1.58
C ASP A 131 -1.36 12.43 0.72
N SER A 132 -1.97 12.04 -0.39
CA SER A 132 -1.42 11.01 -1.28
C SER A 132 -2.08 10.94 -2.63
N ILE A 133 -1.31 10.42 -3.59
CA ILE A 133 -1.77 10.04 -4.93
C ILE A 133 -1.24 8.64 -5.23
N LEU A 134 -2.12 7.72 -5.58
CA LEU A 134 -1.80 6.43 -6.18
C LEU A 134 -2.19 6.49 -7.65
N HIS A 135 -1.25 6.16 -8.55
CA HIS A 135 -1.54 6.08 -9.97
C HIS A 135 -1.93 4.65 -10.33
N VAL A 136 -2.96 4.49 -11.16
CA VAL A 136 -3.49 3.17 -11.54
C VAL A 136 -3.80 3.11 -13.04
N ALA A 137 -3.63 1.93 -13.61
CA ALA A 137 -4.02 1.60 -14.97
C ALA A 137 -4.81 0.29 -14.99
N PHE A 138 -5.88 0.25 -15.78
CA PHE A 138 -6.76 -0.90 -15.98
C PHE A 138 -6.73 -1.34 -17.45
N LEU A 139 -6.41 -2.60 -17.67
CA LEU A 139 -6.52 -3.28 -18.97
C LEU A 139 -7.29 -4.58 -18.76
N LYS A 140 -8.56 -4.59 -19.17
CA LYS A 140 -9.57 -5.60 -18.78
C LYS A 140 -9.52 -5.87 -17.26
N ASN A 141 -9.00 -7.01 -16.83
CA ASN A 141 -8.88 -7.37 -15.42
C ASN A 141 -7.47 -7.18 -14.85
N HIS A 142 -6.51 -6.74 -15.66
CA HIS A 142 -5.18 -6.38 -15.22
C HIS A 142 -5.16 -4.98 -14.62
N VAL A 143 -4.51 -4.89 -13.47
CA VAL A 143 -4.36 -3.64 -12.74
C VAL A 143 -2.87 -3.42 -12.48
N VAL A 144 -2.36 -2.28 -12.94
CA VAL A 144 -1.01 -1.81 -12.61
C VAL A 144 -1.15 -0.58 -11.75
N LEU A 145 -0.40 -0.53 -10.65
CA LEU A 145 -0.43 0.62 -9.75
C LEU A 145 0.95 1.04 -9.28
N ILE A 146 1.11 2.35 -9.05
CA ILE A 146 2.22 2.95 -8.31
C ILE A 146 1.69 3.39 -6.97
N GLN A 147 2.12 2.70 -5.93
CA GLN A 147 1.67 2.92 -4.56
C GLN A 147 2.27 4.19 -3.97
N SER A 148 1.52 4.82 -3.06
CA SER A 148 2.05 5.83 -2.14
C SER A 148 2.16 5.24 -0.73
N PRO A 149 2.79 5.96 0.23
CA PRO A 149 2.87 5.50 1.61
C PRO A 149 1.50 5.20 2.22
N VAL A 150 0.50 6.04 1.94
CA VAL A 150 -0.85 5.99 2.50
C VAL A 150 -1.82 5.18 1.63
N LEU A 151 -1.74 5.32 0.30
CA LEU A 151 -2.62 4.64 -0.64
C LEU A 151 -1.87 3.45 -1.25
N ARG A 152 -2.26 2.25 -0.82
CA ARG A 152 -1.71 0.98 -1.29
C ARG A 152 -2.79 0.14 -1.96
N THR A 153 -2.45 -1.07 -2.39
CA THR A 153 -3.39 -1.99 -3.05
C THR A 153 -4.67 -2.22 -2.25
N ARG A 154 -4.56 -2.31 -0.92
CA ARG A 154 -5.70 -2.55 -0.02
C ARG A 154 -6.69 -1.38 -0.03
N GLU A 155 -6.18 -0.15 0.02
CA GLU A 155 -7.00 1.07 -0.02
C GLU A 155 -7.66 1.23 -1.39
N LEU A 156 -6.94 0.93 -2.48
CA LEU A 156 -7.50 0.89 -3.83
C LEU A 156 -8.62 -0.16 -3.94
N GLU A 157 -8.41 -1.37 -3.44
CA GLU A 157 -9.41 -2.45 -3.47
C GLU A 157 -10.70 -2.06 -2.72
N LYS A 158 -10.56 -1.47 -1.54
CA LYS A 158 -11.68 -0.92 -0.76
C LYS A 158 -12.41 0.20 -1.50
N TYR A 159 -11.67 1.14 -2.07
CA TYR A 159 -12.24 2.27 -2.81
C TYR A 159 -13.00 1.80 -4.05
N ILE A 160 -12.39 0.92 -4.87
CA ILE A 160 -13.04 0.37 -6.06
C ILE A 160 -14.32 -0.37 -5.68
N THR A 161 -14.26 -1.23 -4.65
CA THR A 161 -15.46 -1.94 -4.17
C THR A 161 -16.57 -0.98 -3.78
N TRP A 162 -16.24 0.07 -3.03
CA TRP A 162 -17.20 1.12 -2.67
C TRP A 162 -17.75 1.83 -3.91
N LEU A 163 -16.89 2.26 -4.83
CA LEU A 163 -17.29 3.00 -6.03
C LEU A 163 -18.24 2.18 -6.90
N LEU A 164 -17.94 0.89 -7.13
CA LEU A 164 -18.78 0.00 -7.91
C LEU A 164 -20.14 -0.24 -7.24
N LYS A 165 -20.20 -0.31 -5.90
CA LYS A 165 -21.46 -0.38 -5.16
C LYS A 165 -22.26 0.92 -5.28
N THR A 166 -21.61 2.07 -5.07
CA THR A 166 -22.22 3.39 -5.20
C THR A 166 -22.76 3.63 -6.61
N ALA A 167 -22.05 3.15 -7.64
CA ALA A 167 -22.49 3.23 -9.03
C ALA A 167 -23.56 2.18 -9.40
N GLY A 168 -23.93 1.26 -8.51
CA GLY A 168 -24.89 0.19 -8.77
C GLY A 168 -24.42 -0.83 -9.81
N LEU A 169 -23.13 -1.16 -9.81
CA LEU A 169 -22.53 -2.18 -10.70
C LEU A 169 -22.30 -3.52 -10.00
N ILE A 170 -22.20 -3.51 -8.67
CA ILE A 170 -22.23 -4.69 -7.80
C ILE A 170 -23.07 -4.38 -6.57
N THR A 171 -23.67 -5.39 -5.97
CA THR A 171 -24.53 -5.24 -4.79
C THR A 171 -23.88 -5.84 -3.55
N ILE A 172 -23.60 -7.14 -3.60
CA ILE A 172 -23.06 -7.92 -2.48
C ILE A 172 -21.59 -8.23 -2.67
N GLY A 173 -21.12 -8.26 -3.92
CA GLY A 173 -19.75 -8.61 -4.25
C GLY A 173 -18.72 -7.63 -3.75
N SER A 174 -17.46 -8.02 -3.89
CA SER A 174 -16.29 -7.17 -3.65
C SER A 174 -15.23 -7.38 -4.72
N VAL A 175 -14.43 -6.33 -4.95
CA VAL A 175 -13.24 -6.45 -5.78
C VAL A 175 -12.12 -7.06 -4.96
N MET A 176 -11.39 -7.98 -5.57
CA MET A 176 -10.17 -8.56 -5.01
C MET A 176 -9.02 -8.34 -5.98
N LEU A 177 -7.97 -7.66 -5.53
CA LEU A 177 -6.75 -7.41 -6.30
C LEU A 177 -5.66 -8.39 -5.85
N THR A 178 -5.46 -9.43 -6.64
CA THR A 178 -4.55 -10.53 -6.29
C THR A 178 -3.21 -10.33 -6.95
N ALA A 179 -2.12 -10.50 -6.19
CA ALA A 179 -0.79 -10.60 -6.78
C ALA A 179 -0.72 -11.89 -7.59
N GLU A 180 -0.34 -11.77 -8.85
CA GLU A 180 -0.14 -12.94 -9.70
C GLU A 180 1.33 -13.34 -9.70
N LEU A 181 1.55 -14.64 -9.79
CA LEU A 181 2.87 -15.23 -9.98
C LEU A 181 3.19 -15.26 -11.47
N PRO A 182 4.46 -15.12 -11.88
CA PRO A 182 4.86 -15.35 -13.27
C PRO A 182 4.35 -16.71 -13.78
N LYS A 183 3.95 -16.82 -15.05
CA LYS A 183 3.29 -18.03 -15.60
C LYS A 183 4.15 -19.29 -15.42
N GLN A 184 5.46 -19.16 -15.62
CA GLN A 184 6.41 -20.25 -15.38
C GLN A 184 6.42 -20.77 -13.93
N GLN A 185 6.10 -19.90 -12.97
CA GLN A 185 5.95 -20.29 -11.57
C GLN A 185 4.55 -20.82 -11.26
N ARG A 186 3.50 -20.23 -11.87
CA ARG A 186 2.12 -20.76 -11.79
C ARG A 186 2.05 -22.19 -12.29
N ASP A 187 2.64 -22.50 -13.44
CA ASP A 187 2.63 -23.85 -14.00
C ASP A 187 3.38 -24.84 -13.09
N LYS A 188 4.46 -24.39 -12.45
CA LYS A 188 5.18 -25.18 -11.44
C LYS A 188 4.32 -25.44 -10.20
N ILE A 189 3.51 -24.47 -9.76
CA ILE A 189 2.61 -24.58 -8.60
C ILE A 189 1.37 -25.40 -8.92
N ILE A 190 0.72 -25.19 -10.05
CA ILE A 190 -0.50 -25.93 -10.43
C ILE A 190 -0.19 -27.43 -10.56
N ASN A 191 1.00 -27.75 -11.05
CA ASN A 191 1.46 -29.14 -11.14
C ASN A 191 1.92 -29.73 -9.79
N ASN A 192 1.97 -28.95 -8.69
CA ASN A 192 2.47 -29.40 -7.39
C ASN A 192 1.71 -28.79 -6.21
N ASN A 193 1.11 -29.63 -5.36
CA ASN A 193 0.33 -29.15 -4.21
C ASN A 193 1.15 -28.23 -3.28
N THR A 194 0.58 -27.08 -2.90
CA THR A 194 1.16 -26.19 -1.87
C THR A 194 1.10 -26.91 -0.53
N LYS A 195 2.27 -27.26 0.05
CA LYS A 195 2.36 -28.08 1.27
C LYS A 195 2.39 -27.25 2.55
N LYS A 196 3.00 -26.06 2.51
CA LYS A 196 3.17 -25.20 3.67
C LYS A 196 3.08 -23.73 3.29
N ILE A 197 2.44 -22.93 4.14
CA ILE A 197 2.51 -21.47 4.12
C ILE A 197 3.20 -21.06 5.42
N LYS A 198 4.33 -20.37 5.31
CA LYS A 198 5.04 -19.80 6.45
C LYS A 198 5.01 -18.29 6.31
N ILE A 199 4.50 -17.60 7.32
CA ILE A 199 4.52 -16.15 7.41
C ILE A 199 5.58 -15.82 8.46
N GLY A 200 6.58 -15.01 8.15
CA GLY A 200 7.61 -14.60 9.09
C GLY A 200 7.81 -13.10 9.07
N THR A 201 7.68 -12.43 10.21
CA THR A 201 7.85 -10.98 10.35
C THR A 201 8.80 -10.72 11.53
N PRO A 202 9.60 -9.64 11.49
CA PRO A 202 10.36 -9.19 12.66
C PRO A 202 9.44 -9.01 13.87
N LEU A 203 9.94 -9.38 15.06
CA LEU A 203 9.17 -9.20 16.30
C LEU A 203 8.82 -7.73 16.53
N VAL A 204 9.78 -6.83 16.30
CA VAL A 204 9.62 -5.38 16.42
C VAL A 204 10.02 -4.72 15.09
N GLU A 205 9.14 -3.88 14.55
CA GLU A 205 9.35 -3.12 13.31
C GLU A 205 9.52 -1.63 13.58
N GLU A 206 8.85 -1.13 14.64
CA GLU A 206 8.87 0.28 15.04
C GLU A 206 8.99 0.40 16.56
N LEU A 207 9.63 1.47 17.01
CA LEU A 207 9.58 1.93 18.39
C LEU A 207 8.80 3.24 18.41
N GLY A 208 7.58 3.21 18.94
CA GLY A 208 6.71 4.38 18.99
C GLY A 208 6.11 4.65 17.62
N ASN A 209 6.58 5.70 16.95
CA ASN A 209 6.20 6.06 15.57
C ASN A 209 7.43 6.15 14.65
N THR A 210 8.56 5.57 15.07
CA THR A 210 9.82 5.63 14.34
C THR A 210 10.20 4.23 13.85
N PRO A 211 10.52 4.06 12.55
CA PRO A 211 11.05 2.80 12.02
C PRO A 211 12.32 2.34 12.76
N LEU A 212 12.45 1.04 13.02
CA LEU A 212 13.53 0.49 13.84
C LEU A 212 14.94 0.82 13.30
N ASP A 213 15.14 0.81 11.99
CA ASP A 213 16.45 1.14 11.39
C ASP A 213 16.84 2.59 11.64
N THR A 214 15.87 3.50 11.60
CA THR A 214 16.07 4.91 11.96
C THR A 214 16.34 5.06 13.47
N ALA A 215 15.61 4.35 14.32
CA ALA A 215 15.83 4.35 15.77
C ALA A 215 17.24 3.82 16.13
N ARG A 216 17.72 2.76 15.46
CA ARG A 216 19.08 2.22 15.64
C ARG A 216 20.17 3.22 15.28
N GLN A 217 19.99 3.97 14.19
CA GLN A 217 20.94 4.99 13.74
C GLN A 217 21.02 6.18 14.71
N MET A 218 19.87 6.58 15.27
CA MET A 218 19.80 7.67 16.26
C MET A 218 20.55 7.35 17.56
N ILE A 219 20.63 6.07 17.95
CA ILE A 219 21.34 5.64 19.18
C ILE A 219 22.87 5.55 18.95
N THR A 220 23.33 5.36 17.72
CA THR A 220 24.77 5.33 17.39
C THR A 220 25.42 6.71 17.30
N SER A 221 24.64 7.79 17.18
CA SER A 221 25.13 9.17 17.26
C SER A 221 25.14 9.65 18.72
N GLU A 222 26.31 9.53 19.35
CA GLU A 222 26.77 10.15 20.61
C GLU A 222 25.73 10.47 21.71
N VAL A 223 25.79 9.67 22.79
CA VAL A 223 25.34 9.95 24.16
C VAL A 223 23.82 10.16 24.36
N ILE A 224 23.13 9.09 24.77
CA ILE A 224 22.28 9.01 25.98
C ILE A 224 22.20 7.52 26.37
N ARG A 225 23.09 7.08 27.27
CA ARG A 225 22.90 5.89 28.10
C ARG A 225 22.39 6.37 29.46
N THR A 226 21.19 6.95 29.48
CA THR A 226 20.51 7.29 30.73
C THR A 226 19.03 7.48 30.45
N ASN A 227 18.23 6.69 31.16
CA ASN A 227 16.78 6.48 31.03
C ASN A 227 16.37 5.62 29.84
N GLN A 228 15.98 4.38 30.17
CA GLN A 228 15.10 3.52 29.39
C GLN A 228 13.98 4.39 28.80
N VAL A 229 14.10 4.75 27.52
CA VAL A 229 12.98 5.35 26.82
C VAL A 229 11.97 4.22 26.72
N ARG A 230 10.94 4.27 27.58
CA ARG A 230 9.78 3.38 27.57
C ARG A 230 8.99 3.63 26.30
N VAL A 231 9.55 3.24 25.17
CA VAL A 231 8.89 3.36 23.88
C VAL A 231 8.15 2.05 23.66
N LYS A 232 6.84 2.13 23.41
CA LYS A 232 6.06 0.94 23.09
C LYS A 232 6.52 0.37 21.74
N PRO A 233 7.02 -0.87 21.68
CA PRO A 233 7.34 -1.52 20.43
C PRO A 233 6.06 -1.83 19.66
N LYS A 234 6.16 -1.77 18.33
CA LYS A 234 5.11 -2.15 17.40
C LYS A 234 5.70 -3.03 16.30
N GLY A 235 4.91 -3.96 15.81
CA GLY A 235 5.30 -4.86 14.73
C GLY A 235 4.33 -6.02 14.61
N ARG A 236 4.19 -6.58 13.41
CA ARG A 236 3.27 -7.70 13.17
C ARG A 236 3.68 -8.94 13.95
N GLY A 237 4.98 -9.18 14.13
CA GLY A 237 5.47 -10.25 14.99
C GLY A 237 5.00 -10.09 16.45
N LEU A 238 5.04 -8.86 16.96
CA LEU A 238 4.54 -8.55 18.30
C LEU A 238 3.02 -8.73 18.42
N ASP A 239 2.26 -8.36 17.40
CA ASP A 239 0.81 -8.60 17.38
C ASP A 239 0.48 -10.09 17.42
N ILE A 240 1.25 -10.91 16.70
CA ILE A 240 1.14 -12.38 16.75
C ILE A 240 1.45 -12.88 18.17
N LEU A 241 2.53 -12.40 18.78
CA LEU A 241 2.89 -12.77 20.16
C LEU A 241 1.78 -12.36 21.15
N LYS A 242 1.21 -11.17 20.95
CA LYS A 242 0.13 -10.63 21.78
C LYS A 242 -1.19 -11.38 21.62
N ALA A 243 -1.42 -11.99 20.47
CA ALA A 243 -2.57 -12.86 20.22
C ALA A 243 -2.41 -14.26 20.82
N LEU A 244 -1.16 -14.74 20.99
CA LEU A 244 -0.87 -16.07 21.54
C LEU A 244 -0.74 -16.09 23.07
N LEU A 245 -0.22 -15.02 23.67
CA LEU A 245 0.04 -14.92 25.10
C LEU A 245 -0.75 -13.76 25.70
N THR A 246 -1.42 -14.02 26.82
CA THR A 246 -2.08 -12.98 27.62
C THR A 246 -1.06 -11.99 28.18
N GLU A 247 -1.54 -10.82 28.60
CA GLU A 247 -0.68 -9.81 29.21
C GLU A 247 0.05 -10.33 30.45
N SER A 248 -0.65 -11.05 31.34
CA SER A 248 -0.07 -11.64 32.54
C SER A 248 0.99 -12.70 32.22
N GLU A 249 0.80 -13.55 31.21
CA GLU A 249 1.80 -14.52 30.80
C GLU A 249 3.07 -13.82 30.27
N ARG A 250 2.91 -12.79 29.43
CA ARG A 250 4.06 -12.04 28.93
C ARG A 250 4.85 -11.38 30.06
N GLU A 251 4.17 -10.77 31.02
CA GLU A 251 4.82 -10.15 32.19
C GLU A 251 5.55 -11.19 33.06
N ASN A 252 4.88 -12.30 33.39
CA ASN A 252 5.44 -13.36 34.22
C ASN A 252 6.68 -14.03 33.60
N TYR A 253 6.78 -14.04 32.27
CA TYR A 253 7.92 -14.59 31.53
C TYR A 253 8.89 -13.52 31.00
N GLY A 254 8.77 -12.25 31.42
CA GLY A 254 9.71 -11.21 31.04
C GLY A 254 9.67 -10.80 29.56
N LEU A 255 8.55 -11.02 28.87
CA LEU A 255 8.29 -10.56 27.49
C LEU A 255 7.63 -9.17 27.52
N THR A 256 8.24 -8.25 28.26
CA THR A 256 7.74 -6.88 28.45
C THR A 256 8.17 -5.97 27.29
N ASP A 257 7.41 -4.90 27.06
CA ASP A 257 7.72 -3.91 26.01
C ASP A 257 9.15 -3.34 26.16
N ASP A 258 9.64 -3.18 27.40
CA ASP A 258 11.00 -2.69 27.69
C ASP A 258 12.09 -3.68 27.25
N ILE A 259 11.89 -4.98 27.51
CA ILE A 259 12.85 -6.03 27.13
C ILE A 259 12.86 -6.23 25.61
N LEU A 260 11.68 -6.26 24.98
CA LEU A 260 11.54 -6.42 23.54
C LEU A 260 12.11 -5.23 22.76
N SER A 261 11.94 -4.01 23.28
CA SER A 261 12.54 -2.81 22.70
C SER A 261 14.06 -2.80 22.89
N GLY A 262 14.54 -3.20 24.07
CA GLY A 262 15.98 -3.34 24.35
C GLY A 262 16.67 -4.29 23.38
N ASP A 263 16.15 -5.50 23.20
CA ASP A 263 16.67 -6.47 22.24
C ASP A 263 16.68 -5.92 20.81
N ALA A 264 15.58 -5.29 20.37
CA ALA A 264 15.48 -4.71 19.03
C ALA A 264 16.54 -3.62 18.78
N LEU A 265 16.85 -2.81 19.79
CA LEU A 265 17.87 -1.75 19.72
C LEU A 265 19.30 -2.32 19.74
N ASP A 266 19.54 -3.38 20.50
CA ASP A 266 20.83 -4.08 20.61
C ASP A 266 21.13 -5.00 19.40
N LYS A 267 20.49 -4.71 18.25
CA LYS A 267 20.60 -5.48 17.00
C LYS A 267 20.08 -6.92 17.11
N GLY A 268 19.21 -7.20 18.07
CA GLY A 268 18.40 -8.41 18.10
C GLY A 268 17.64 -8.59 16.80
N ASN A 269 17.56 -9.83 16.33
CA ASN A 269 16.96 -10.20 15.04
C ASN A 269 15.88 -11.28 15.22
N ILE A 270 15.15 -11.20 16.34
CA ILE A 270 14.07 -12.12 16.65
C ILE A 270 12.99 -11.99 15.58
N ASN A 271 12.74 -13.11 14.89
CA ASN A 271 11.68 -13.23 13.90
C ASN A 271 10.63 -14.19 14.44
N ILE A 272 9.35 -13.80 14.33
CA ILE A 272 8.23 -14.68 14.64
C ILE A 272 7.66 -15.22 13.34
N SER A 273 7.35 -16.51 13.31
CA SER A 273 6.68 -17.11 12.16
C SER A 273 5.52 -18.02 12.52
N ILE A 274 4.42 -17.89 11.78
CA ILE A 274 3.28 -18.83 11.80
C ILE A 274 3.43 -19.75 10.60
N GLU A 275 3.48 -21.06 10.83
CA GLU A 275 3.45 -22.08 9.77
C GLU A 275 2.10 -22.80 9.80
N VAL A 276 1.37 -22.76 8.68
CA VAL A 276 0.17 -23.59 8.46
C VAL A 276 0.52 -24.64 7.41
N SER A 277 0.39 -25.93 7.77
CA SER A 277 0.78 -27.06 6.91
C SER A 277 -0.13 -28.28 7.07
N TYR A 278 -0.01 -29.26 6.16
CA TYR A 278 -0.63 -30.59 6.29
C TYR A 278 0.39 -31.71 6.05
N ASN A 279 0.16 -32.86 6.68
CA ASN A 279 1.21 -33.88 6.82
C ASN A 279 1.46 -34.76 5.59
N TYR A 280 0.44 -35.25 4.85
CA TYR A 280 0.73 -36.22 3.76
C TYR A 280 -0.28 -36.27 2.58
N LYS A 281 -1.58 -36.07 2.81
CA LYS A 281 -2.61 -35.93 1.76
C LYS A 281 -3.63 -34.89 2.18
N ALA A 282 -3.64 -33.72 1.55
CA ALA A 282 -4.70 -32.74 1.80
C ALA A 282 -6.02 -33.26 1.23
N LYS A 283 -7.07 -33.27 2.06
CA LYS A 283 -8.44 -33.35 1.55
C LYS A 283 -8.75 -32.03 0.81
N LYS A 284 -9.69 -32.04 -0.14
CA LYS A 284 -10.13 -30.82 -0.86
C LYS A 284 -10.47 -29.67 0.10
N THR A 285 -11.03 -29.98 1.26
CA THR A 285 -11.34 -29.02 2.33
C THR A 285 -10.09 -28.38 2.95
N SER A 286 -9.05 -29.15 3.26
CA SER A 286 -7.79 -28.63 3.80
C SER A 286 -7.05 -27.74 2.78
N GLN A 287 -7.10 -28.10 1.50
CA GLN A 287 -6.61 -27.25 0.42
C GLN A 287 -7.41 -25.95 0.32
N SER A 288 -8.75 -26.01 0.43
CA SER A 288 -9.59 -24.81 0.42
C SER A 288 -9.26 -23.86 1.58
N ILE A 289 -9.00 -24.39 2.78
CA ILE A 289 -8.62 -23.56 3.95
C ILE A 289 -7.27 -22.88 3.71
N LEU A 290 -6.26 -23.62 3.22
CA LEU A 290 -4.97 -23.03 2.87
C LEU A 290 -5.08 -21.96 1.78
N ASN A 291 -5.92 -22.20 0.77
CA ASN A 291 -6.19 -21.22 -0.28
C ASN A 291 -6.84 -19.95 0.29
N ASN A 292 -7.81 -20.09 1.19
CA ASN A 292 -8.47 -18.95 1.84
C ASN A 292 -7.48 -18.16 2.73
N ILE A 293 -6.60 -18.85 3.46
CA ILE A 293 -5.55 -18.21 4.26
C ILE A 293 -4.58 -17.46 3.34
N SER A 294 -4.12 -18.09 2.26
CA SER A 294 -3.25 -17.43 1.27
C SER A 294 -3.91 -16.18 0.66
N GLN A 295 -5.20 -16.27 0.32
CA GLN A 295 -5.97 -15.14 -0.20
C GLN A 295 -6.09 -14.01 0.83
N ALA A 296 -6.31 -14.32 2.11
CA ALA A 296 -6.39 -13.32 3.18
C ALA A 296 -5.06 -12.57 3.37
N LEU A 297 -3.93 -13.25 3.14
CA LEU A 297 -2.58 -12.72 3.29
C LEU A 297 -2.05 -11.98 2.05
N ARG A 298 -2.87 -11.81 1.00
CA ARG A 298 -2.44 -11.20 -0.28
C ARG A 298 -1.89 -9.77 -0.17
N HIS A 299 -2.16 -9.09 0.94
CA HIS A 299 -1.67 -7.73 1.23
C HIS A 299 -0.46 -7.71 2.17
N SER A 300 0.01 -8.87 2.65
CA SER A 300 1.24 -8.98 3.42
C SER A 300 2.47 -8.63 2.56
N HIS A 301 3.56 -8.23 3.21
CA HIS A 301 4.77 -7.90 2.46
C HIS A 301 5.34 -9.20 1.83
N PRO A 302 5.85 -9.18 0.59
CA PRO A 302 6.37 -10.38 -0.06
C PRO A 302 7.50 -11.08 0.71
N ASP A 303 8.30 -10.32 1.46
CA ASP A 303 9.36 -10.86 2.31
C ASP A 303 8.84 -11.51 3.60
N ASP A 304 7.61 -11.18 3.99
CA ASP A 304 6.97 -11.75 5.17
C ASP A 304 6.32 -13.10 4.86
N VAL A 305 6.24 -13.52 3.59
CA VAL A 305 5.51 -14.71 3.17
C VAL A 305 6.44 -15.66 2.42
N GLU A 306 6.50 -16.90 2.90
CA GLU A 306 7.23 -18.02 2.29
C GLU A 306 6.23 -19.15 1.97
N LEU A 307 6.17 -19.54 0.70
CA LEU A 307 5.38 -20.68 0.25
C LEU A 307 6.31 -21.88 0.04
N THR A 308 5.98 -23.04 0.63
CA THR A 308 6.67 -24.30 0.33
C THR A 308 5.77 -25.22 -0.46
N LEU A 309 6.20 -25.56 -1.66
CA LEU A 309 5.49 -26.46 -2.57
C LEU A 309 6.03 -27.89 -2.44
N ASP A 310 5.18 -28.87 -2.69
CA ASP A 310 5.62 -30.27 -2.76
C ASP A 310 6.66 -30.44 -3.89
N LYS A 311 7.74 -31.18 -3.62
CA LYS A 311 8.81 -31.56 -4.57
C LYS A 311 9.62 -30.43 -5.24
N ILE A 312 9.26 -29.14 -5.09
CA ILE A 312 9.95 -28.00 -5.73
C ILE A 312 10.77 -27.17 -4.74
N GLY A 313 10.42 -27.18 -3.46
CA GLY A 313 11.11 -26.37 -2.43
C GLY A 313 10.39 -25.05 -2.11
N LYS A 314 11.16 -24.05 -1.67
CA LYS A 314 10.67 -22.79 -1.08
C LYS A 314 10.63 -21.65 -2.11
N ILE A 315 9.56 -20.85 -2.10
CA ILE A 315 9.41 -19.61 -2.88
C ILE A 315 9.16 -18.45 -1.90
N LYS A 316 9.91 -17.35 -2.03
CA LYS A 316 9.87 -16.18 -1.13
C LYS A 316 10.11 -14.88 -1.92
N GLY A 317 9.62 -13.75 -1.39
CA GLY A 317 10.02 -12.40 -1.79
C GLY A 317 9.55 -12.02 -3.18
N ASP A 318 10.38 -11.30 -3.94
CA ASP A 318 10.09 -10.82 -5.30
C ASP A 318 9.74 -11.92 -6.31
N LYS A 319 10.03 -13.19 -6.00
CA LYS A 319 9.58 -14.31 -6.83
C LYS A 319 8.07 -14.53 -6.74
N LEU A 320 7.41 -14.05 -5.68
CA LEU A 320 5.99 -14.22 -5.44
C LEU A 320 5.09 -13.15 -6.09
N ILE A 321 5.68 -12.09 -6.66
CA ILE A 321 4.93 -10.96 -7.19
C ILE A 321 5.50 -10.49 -8.54
N ILE A 322 4.62 -10.07 -9.46
CA ILE A 322 5.03 -9.38 -10.67
C ILE A 322 5.13 -7.88 -10.37
N SER A 323 6.33 -7.33 -10.42
CA SER A 323 6.60 -5.90 -10.25
C SER A 323 7.82 -5.46 -11.06
N LYS A 324 7.93 -4.17 -11.37
CA LYS A 324 9.06 -3.59 -12.12
C LYS A 324 9.41 -2.22 -11.58
N LYS A 325 10.70 -1.99 -11.29
CA LYS A 325 11.21 -0.64 -11.02
C LYS A 325 11.29 0.15 -12.34
N VAL A 326 10.76 1.36 -12.34
CA VAL A 326 10.79 2.30 -13.46
C VAL A 326 11.25 3.66 -12.96
N LYS A 327 12.06 4.33 -13.77
CA LYS A 327 12.48 5.71 -13.51
C LYS A 327 11.51 6.64 -14.22
N LEU A 328 10.90 7.59 -13.50
CA LEU A 328 9.88 8.51 -14.01
C LEU A 328 10.30 9.95 -13.78
N LYS A 329 9.98 10.83 -14.73
CA LYS A 329 10.16 12.28 -14.65
C LYS A 329 9.05 12.90 -13.80
N PHE A 330 9.47 13.80 -12.94
CA PHE A 330 8.63 14.64 -12.11
C PHE A 330 8.93 16.10 -12.44
N ILE A 331 7.88 16.89 -12.66
CA ILE A 331 7.95 18.33 -12.87
C ILE A 331 7.27 18.98 -11.67
N ASN A 332 8.02 19.76 -10.90
CA ASN A 332 7.55 20.39 -9.65
C ASN A 332 6.92 19.38 -8.67
N GLY A 333 7.49 18.16 -8.61
CA GLY A 333 7.02 17.09 -7.72
C GLY A 333 5.79 16.32 -8.22
N ILE A 334 5.24 16.66 -9.40
CA ILE A 334 4.13 15.95 -10.05
C ILE A 334 4.70 15.07 -11.16
N VAL A 335 4.26 13.81 -11.25
CA VAL A 335 4.72 12.89 -12.30
C VAL A 335 4.28 13.39 -13.68
N GLU A 336 5.13 13.26 -14.70
CA GLU A 336 4.75 13.55 -16.08
C GLU A 336 3.80 12.44 -16.61
N PRO A 337 2.52 12.75 -16.90
CA PRO A 337 1.52 11.71 -17.19
C PRO A 337 1.84 10.88 -18.44
N GLU A 338 2.27 11.52 -19.53
CA GLU A 338 2.56 10.80 -20.79
C GLU A 338 3.72 9.81 -20.64
N GLU A 339 4.78 10.18 -19.92
CA GLU A 339 5.89 9.25 -19.66
C GLU A 339 5.42 8.07 -18.78
N LEU A 340 4.60 8.35 -17.76
CA LEU A 340 4.01 7.31 -16.91
C LEU A 340 3.16 6.33 -17.73
N TYR A 341 2.26 6.84 -18.56
CA TYR A 341 1.35 6.03 -19.36
C TYR A 341 2.13 5.17 -20.37
N MET A 342 3.14 5.74 -21.02
CA MET A 342 4.01 5.00 -21.94
C MET A 342 4.73 3.85 -21.23
N LYS A 343 5.38 4.09 -20.08
CA LYS A 343 6.12 3.03 -19.37
C LYS A 343 5.21 1.91 -18.86
N ILE A 344 4.00 2.23 -18.39
CA ILE A 344 3.02 1.22 -18.00
C ILE A 344 2.61 0.38 -19.21
N ARG A 345 2.28 1.02 -20.34
CA ARG A 345 1.91 0.33 -21.58
C ARG A 345 3.01 -0.58 -22.08
N GLU A 346 4.24 -0.07 -22.19
CA GLU A 346 5.40 -0.84 -22.66
C GLU A 346 5.62 -2.07 -21.80
N TRP A 347 5.56 -1.90 -20.47
CA TRP A 347 5.71 -3.02 -19.55
C TRP A 347 4.58 -4.04 -19.67
N LEU A 348 3.31 -3.61 -19.66
CA LEU A 348 2.17 -4.52 -19.82
C LEU A 348 2.27 -5.31 -21.13
N THR A 349 2.55 -4.62 -22.24
CA THR A 349 2.68 -5.23 -23.57
C THR A 349 3.82 -6.23 -23.60
N GLU A 350 4.96 -5.90 -22.98
CA GLU A 350 6.11 -6.80 -22.84
C GLU A 350 5.73 -8.07 -22.06
N GLN A 351 5.05 -7.93 -20.91
CA GLN A 351 4.70 -9.08 -20.06
C GLN A 351 3.63 -9.98 -20.70
N ILE A 352 2.66 -9.40 -21.42
CA ILE A 352 1.68 -10.17 -22.21
C ILE A 352 2.38 -10.91 -23.36
N ARG A 353 3.26 -10.23 -24.11
CA ARG A 353 4.01 -10.83 -25.22
C ARG A 353 4.90 -11.98 -24.77
N LEU A 354 5.53 -11.86 -23.59
CA LEU A 354 6.34 -12.92 -22.99
C LEU A 354 5.49 -14.08 -22.45
N GLY A 355 4.16 -13.96 -22.44
CA GLY A 355 3.24 -14.95 -21.90
C GLY A 355 3.27 -15.03 -20.37
N GLU A 356 3.90 -14.07 -19.69
CA GLU A 356 3.91 -14.01 -18.23
C GLU A 356 2.53 -13.58 -17.69
N LEU A 357 1.81 -12.75 -18.46
CA LEU A 357 0.41 -12.39 -18.23
C LEU A 357 -0.48 -13.10 -19.25
N ASP A 358 -1.68 -13.47 -18.80
CA ASP A 358 -2.66 -14.12 -19.67
C ASP A 358 -3.39 -13.10 -20.54
N ALA A 359 -3.30 -13.25 -21.86
CA ALA A 359 -3.95 -12.37 -22.82
C ALA A 359 -5.49 -12.52 -22.83
N GLU A 360 -6.04 -13.65 -22.35
CA GLU A 360 -7.50 -13.84 -22.29
C GLU A 360 -8.14 -13.10 -21.10
N ILE A 361 -7.32 -12.77 -20.09
CA ILE A 361 -7.67 -11.88 -18.97
C ILE A 361 -7.47 -10.39 -19.36
N ALA A 362 -6.74 -10.12 -20.47
CA ALA A 362 -6.19 -8.83 -20.92
C ALA A 362 -6.90 -8.17 -22.07
#